data_AF-A0A950P8R6-F1
#
_entry.id   AF-A0A950P8R6-F1
#
_cell.length_a   1.000
_cell.length_b   1.000
_cell.length_c   1.000
_cell.angle_alpha   90.00
_cell.angle_beta   90.00
_cell.angle_gamma   90.00
#
_symmetry.space_group_name_H-M   'P 1'
#
loop_
_entity.id
_entity.type
_entity.pdbx_description
1 polymer ?
#
loop_
_entity_poly.entity_id
_entity_poly.type
_entity_poly.pdbx_seq_one_letter_code
_entity_poly.pdbx_strand_id
1 'polypeptide(L)' 'MTDTAAAAVLEAFDDARGAGLPSVDCYRAGVEAWRRTHPDQSAEYAAKQAVAVILSAKVSLRVEE' A
#
# COMPACT_ATOMS: atom_id res chain seq x y z
N MET A 1 -3.48 -17.99 -3.30
CA MET A 1 -2.84 -17.13 -2.29
C MET A 1 -3.04 -15.70 -2.74
N THR A 2 -4.26 -15.19 -2.57
CA THR A 2 -4.64 -13.86 -3.04
C THR A 2 -4.00 -12.85 -2.08
N ASP A 3 -2.80 -12.45 -2.49
CA ASP A 3 -1.98 -11.31 -2.10
C ASP A 3 -2.17 -10.75 -0.67
N THR A 4 -1.74 -11.52 0.33
CA THR A 4 -1.63 -11.09 1.74
C THR A 4 -0.83 -9.79 1.88
N ALA A 5 0.15 -9.57 1.00
CA ALA A 5 0.90 -8.32 0.99
C ALA A 5 0.05 -7.16 0.49
N ALA A 6 -0.72 -7.32 -0.59
CA ALA A 6 -1.62 -6.27 -1.06
C ALA A 6 -2.68 -5.88 -0.01
N ALA A 7 -3.27 -6.85 0.68
CA ALA A 7 -4.22 -6.57 1.77
C ALA A 7 -3.56 -5.76 2.90
N ALA A 8 -2.39 -6.19 3.37
CA ALA A 8 -1.64 -5.49 4.41
C ALA A 8 -1.19 -4.07 4.01
N VAL A 9 -0.88 -3.86 2.73
CA VAL A 9 -0.56 -2.53 2.19
C VAL A 9 -1.77 -1.61 2.27
N LEU A 10 -2.94 -2.08 1.84
CA LEU A 10 -4.16 -1.27 1.83
C LEU A 10 -4.62 -0.95 3.25
N GLU A 11 -4.62 -1.94 4.14
CA GLU A 11 -4.94 -1.74 5.56
C GLU A 11 -4.03 -0.68 6.20
N ALA A 12 -2.71 -0.80 6.05
CA ALA A 12 -1.77 0.18 6.60
C ALA A 12 -1.92 1.58 5.99
N PHE A 13 -2.24 1.65 4.69
CA PHE A 13 -2.50 2.92 4.02
C PHE A 13 -3.77 3.60 4.57
N ASP A 14 -4.86 2.83 4.71
CA ASP A 14 -6.16 3.34 5.15
C ASP A 14 -6.15 3.68 6.64
N ASP A 15 -5.44 2.93 7.49
CA ASP A 15 -5.21 3.28 8.89
C ASP A 15 -4.46 4.61 9.03
N ALA A 16 -3.38 4.79 8.28
CA ALA A 16 -2.61 6.04 8.27
C ALA A 16 -3.47 7.22 7.78
N ARG A 17 -4.33 6.97 6.78
CA ARG A 17 -5.26 7.98 6.29
C ARG A 17 -6.35 8.30 7.31
N GLY A 18 -6.90 7.29 7.98
CA GLY A 18 -7.90 7.43 9.04
C GLY A 18 -7.36 8.20 10.25
N ALA A 19 -6.06 8.05 10.53
CA ALA A 19 -5.34 8.84 11.53
C ALA A 19 -5.05 10.30 11.10
N GLY A 20 -5.42 10.70 9.88
CA GLY A 20 -5.23 12.06 9.37
C GLY A 20 -3.77 12.39 9.02
N LEU A 21 -2.92 11.38 8.79
CA LEU A 21 -1.53 11.60 8.43
C LEU A 21 -1.40 12.22 7.03
N PRO A 22 -0.30 12.96 6.76
CA PRO A 22 0.01 13.44 5.43
C PRO A 22 0.08 12.31 4.40
N SER A 23 -0.28 12.58 3.14
CA SER A 23 -0.29 11.57 2.07
C SER A 23 1.03 10.80 1.93
N VAL A 24 2.17 11.47 2.15
CA VAL A 24 3.50 10.84 2.10
C VAL A 24 3.66 9.75 3.17
N ASP A 25 3.12 9.97 4.36
CA ASP A 25 3.19 9.02 5.46
C ASP A 25 2.20 7.87 5.27
N CYS A 26 1.04 8.12 4.65
CA CYS A 26 0.14 7.04 4.22
C CYS A 26 0.80 6.10 3.21
N TYR A 27 1.49 6.64 2.20
CA TYR A 27 2.25 5.81 1.26
C TYR A 27 3.39 5.08 1.95
N ARG A 28 4.11 5.73 2.87
CA ARG A 28 5.20 5.09 3.63
C ARG A 28 4.69 3.91 4.45
N ALA A 29 3.56 4.04 5.13
CA ALA A 29 2.94 2.95 5.90
C ALA A 29 2.64 1.72 5.03
N GLY A 30 2.10 1.94 3.82
CA GLY A 30 1.90 0.87 2.84
C GLY A 30 3.23 0.22 2.39
N VAL A 31 4.26 1.01 2.07
CA VAL A 31 5.58 0.47 1.70
C VAL A 31 6.19 -0.38 2.82
N GLU A 32 6.08 0.07 4.07
CA GLU A 32 6.57 -0.68 5.22
C GLU A 32 5.81 -2.00 5.42
N ALA A 33 4.49 -2.00 5.23
CA ALA A 33 3.70 -3.22 5.25
C ALA A 33 4.14 -4.22 4.17
N TRP A 34 4.38 -3.76 2.93
CA TRP A 34 4.89 -4.63 1.86
C TRP A 34 6.25 -5.23 2.18
N ARG A 35 7.17 -4.42 2.73
CA ARG A 35 8.53 -4.86 3.09
C ARG A 35 8.54 -5.92 4.19
N ARG A 36 7.58 -5.90 5.12
CA ARG A 36 7.46 -6.94 6.15
C ARG A 36 7.14 -8.31 5.56
N THR A 37 6.37 -8.36 4.47
CA THR A 37 6.01 -9.60 3.78
C THR A 37 7.07 -10.03 2.76
N HIS A 38 7.87 -9.10 2.25
CA HIS A 38 8.91 -9.34 1.25
C HIS A 38 10.28 -8.77 1.68
N PRO A 39 10.92 -9.34 2.72
CA PRO A 39 12.18 -8.81 3.24
C PRO A 39 13.34 -8.88 2.24
N ASP A 40 13.26 -9.81 1.27
CA ASP A 40 14.31 -10.04 0.27
C ASP A 40 14.25 -9.05 -0.91
N GLN A 41 13.18 -8.26 -1.03
CA GLN A 41 13.06 -7.26 -2.08
C GLN A 41 13.86 -6.01 -1.75
N SER A 42 14.45 -5.39 -2.78
CA SER A 42 15.07 -4.09 -2.60
C SER A 42 14.04 -3.05 -2.16
N ALA A 43 14.48 -2.05 -1.38
CA ALA A 43 13.59 -1.00 -0.89
C ALA A 43 12.87 -0.25 -2.02
N GLU A 44 13.57 0.00 -3.14
CA GLU A 44 12.99 0.66 -4.31
C GLU A 44 11.92 -0.20 -4.98
N TYR A 45 12.18 -1.51 -5.14
CA TYR A 45 11.22 -2.42 -5.76
C TYR A 45 9.97 -2.60 -4.89
N ALA A 46 10.17 -2.79 -3.59
CA ALA A 46 9.08 -2.87 -2.61
C ALA A 46 8.20 -1.60 -2.63
N ALA A 47 8.83 -0.43 -2.73
CA ALA A 47 8.10 0.84 -2.81
C ALA A 47 7.23 0.93 -4.07
N LYS A 48 7.80 0.58 -5.23
CA LYS A 48 7.07 0.56 -6.51
C LYS A 48 5.86 -0.38 -6.47
N GLN A 49 6.03 -1.59 -5.93
CA GLN A 49 4.95 -2.57 -5.81
C GLN A 49 3.83 -2.09 -4.89
N ALA A 50 4.16 -1.61 -3.69
CA ALA A 50 3.16 -1.12 -2.74
C ALA A 50 2.36 0.06 -3.30
N VAL A 51 3.03 1.02 -3.96
CA VAL A 51 2.35 2.16 -4.60
C VAL A 51 1.45 1.71 -5.74
N ALA A 52 1.89 0.74 -6.56
CA ALA A 52 1.07 0.19 -7.64
C ALA A 52 -0.22 -0.47 -7.11
N VAL A 53 -0.15 -1.19 -5.99
CA VAL A 53 -1.32 -1.77 -5.32
C VAL A 53 -2.30 -0.69 -4.86
N ILE A 54 -1.80 0.33 -4.13
CA ILE A 54 -2.63 1.42 -3.61
C ILE A 54 -3.32 2.18 -4.75
N LEU A 55 -2.59 2.49 -5.83
CA LEU A 55 -3.15 3.21 -6.97
C LEU A 55 -4.18 2.35 -7.71
N SER A 56 -3.91 1.06 -7.90
CA SER A 56 -4.86 0.14 -8.55
C SER A 56 -6.17 0.06 -7.78
N ALA A 57 -6.10 -0.12 -6.46
CA ALA A 57 -7.29 -0.17 -5.60
C ALA A 57 -8.11 1.13 -5.66
N LYS A 58 -7.46 2.29 -5.65
CA LYS A 58 -8.13 3.59 -5.67
C LYS A 58 -8.69 3.98 -7.04
N VAL A 59 -8.07 3.52 -8.12
CA VAL A 59 -8.61 3.69 -9.48
C VAL A 59 -9.85 2.82 -9.64
N SER A 60 -9.83 1.57 -9.17
CA SER A 60 -11.00 0.69 -9.19
C SER A 60 -12.17 1.25 -8.36
N LEU A 61 -11.90 1.88 -7.21
CA LEU A 61 -12.94 2.55 -6.40
C LEU A 61 -13.54 3.81 -7.04
N ARG A 62 -12.93 4.37 -8.10
CA ARG A 62 -13.49 5.52 -8.84
C ARG A 62 -14.35 5.12 -10.03
N VAL A 63 -14.27 3.87 -10.47
CA VAL A 63 -15.06 3.35 -11.60
C VAL A 63 -16.27 2.60 -11.03
N GLU A 64 -17.13 3.33 -10.35
CA GLU A 64 -18.52 2.94 -10.12
C GLU A 64 -19.36 4.08 -10.72
N GLU A 65 -19.78 3.89 -11.98
CA GLU A 65 -20.84 4.70 -12.64
C GLU A 65 -22.19 4.01 -12.48
#